data_AF-A0A1A7ZTP7-F1
#
_entry.id   AF-A0A1A7ZTP7-F1
#
_cell.length_a   1.000
_cell.length_b   1.000
_cell.length_c   1.000
_cell.angle_alpha   90.00
_cell.angle_beta   90.00
_cell.angle_gamma   90.00
#
_symmetry.space_group_name_H-M   'P 1'
#
loop_
_entity.id
_entity.type
_entity.pdbx_description
1 polymer ?
#
loop_
_entity_poly.entity_id
_entity_poly.type
_entity_poly.pdbx_seq_one_letter_code
_entity_poly.pdbx_strand_id
1 'polypeptide(L)' 'ILTKDSVTVCVDGVVYFRVNDPIASVANVTNADFSTRLLAQTTLRNVLGTKNLAEVLSD' A
#
# COMPACT_ATOMS: atom_id res chain seq x y z
N ILE A 1 -11.51 -4.63 -2.84
CA ILE A 1 -10.78 -4.15 -4.03
C ILE A 1 -11.12 -5.08 -5.18
N LEU A 2 -11.27 -4.58 -6.41
CA LEU A 2 -11.53 -5.44 -7.57
C LEU A 2 -10.19 -5.84 -8.18
N THR A 3 -9.94 -7.15 -8.32
CA THR A 3 -8.78 -7.65 -9.08
C THR A 3 -9.05 -7.56 -10.57
N LYS A 4 -8.01 -7.77 -11.38
CA LYS A 4 -8.11 -7.81 -12.85
C LYS A 4 -9.13 -8.83 -13.36
N ASP A 5 -9.34 -9.91 -12.63
CA ASP A 5 -10.34 -10.95 -12.95
C ASP A 5 -11.77 -10.59 -12.49
N SER A 6 -12.03 -9.33 -12.13
CA SER A 6 -13.33 -8.84 -11.64
C SER A 6 -13.81 -9.54 -10.36
N VAL A 7 -12.90 -10.07 -9.55
CA VAL A 7 -13.21 -10.67 -8.25
C VAL A 7 -13.05 -9.63 -7.15
N THR A 8 -14.00 -9.60 -6.22
CA THR A 8 -13.89 -8.74 -5.03
C THR A 8 -13.12 -9.47 -3.95
N VAL A 9 -11.95 -8.93 -3.59
CA VAL A 9 -11.11 -9.44 -2.49
C VAL A 9 -10.94 -8.39 -1.40
N CYS A 10 -10.84 -8.87 -0.16
CA CYS A 10 -10.43 -8.11 1.01
C CYS A 10 -9.04 -8.60 1.40
N VAL A 11 -8.08 -7.67 1.50
CA VAL A 11 -6.68 -7.96 1.81
C VAL A 11 -6.26 -7.01 2.91
N ASP A 12 -5.67 -7.57 3.96
CA ASP A 12 -5.05 -6.84 5.06
C ASP A 12 -3.52 -6.95 4.96
N GLY A 13 -2.81 -5.96 5.51
CA GLY A 13 -1.35 -5.93 5.47
C GLY A 13 -0.76 -5.04 6.56
N VAL A 14 0.50 -5.31 6.92
CA VAL A 14 1.26 -4.55 7.92
C VAL A 14 2.45 -3.90 7.23
N VAL A 15 2.67 -2.61 7.49
CA VAL A 15 3.79 -1.84 6.93
C VAL A 15 4.75 -1.47 8.05
N TYR A 16 6.00 -1.91 7.94
CA TYR A 16 7.08 -1.48 8.83
C TYR A 16 7.91 -0.41 8.13
N PHE A 17 8.07 0.74 8.75
CA PHE A 17 8.92 1.80 8.24
C PHE A 17 9.71 2.45 9.38
N ARG A 18 10.84 3.07 9.04
CA ARG A 18 11.63 3.88 9.98
C ARG A 18 11.95 5.22 9.33
N VAL A 19 11.91 6.28 10.13
CA VAL A 19 12.35 7.60 9.68
C VAL A 19 13.87 7.61 9.61
N ASN A 20 14.42 7.79 8.41
CA ASN A 20 15.88 7.89 8.21
C ASN A 20 16.39 9.33 8.38
N ASP A 21 15.59 10.32 8.00
CA ASP A 21 15.89 11.74 8.14
C ASP A 21 14.68 12.49 8.72
N PRO A 22 14.79 12.98 9.98
CA PRO A 22 13.68 13.68 10.64
C PRO A 22 13.42 15.06 10.04
N ILE A 23 14.43 15.75 9.48
CA ILE A 23 14.26 17.09 8.90
C ILE A 23 13.45 16.98 7.61
N ALA A 24 13.82 16.05 6.74
CA ALA A 24 13.06 15.76 5.52
C ALA A 24 11.65 15.26 5.84
N SER A 25 11.48 14.44 6.88
CA SER A 25 10.18 13.90 7.28
C SER A 25 9.19 14.96 7.76
N VAL A 26 9.65 16.03 8.42
CA VAL A 26 8.80 17.12 8.92
C VAL A 26 8.62 18.20 7.87
N ALA A 27 9.64 18.45 7.04
CA ALA A 27 9.60 19.51 6.02
C ALA A 27 8.81 19.13 4.76
N ASN A 28 8.89 17.88 4.29
CA ASN A 28 8.22 17.47 3.05
C ASN A 28 6.78 16.98 3.28
N VAL A 29 6.41 16.61 4.51
CA VAL A 29 5.11 15.98 4.76
C VAL A 29 4.53 16.48 6.09
N THR A 30 3.33 17.05 6.05
CA THR A 30 2.61 17.54 7.24
C THR A 30 2.39 16.45 8.28
N ASN A 31 2.23 15.19 7.84
CA ASN A 31 2.13 14.01 8.68
C ASN A 31 2.67 12.77 7.94
N ALA A 32 3.95 12.47 8.11
CA ALA A 32 4.64 11.38 7.42
C ALA A 32 3.98 10.01 7.63
N ASP A 33 3.42 9.76 8.82
CA ASP A 33 2.70 8.52 9.12
C ASP A 33 1.44 8.38 8.25
N PHE A 34 0.60 9.42 8.22
CA PHE A 34 -0.63 9.41 7.45
C PHE A 34 -0.38 9.30 5.94
N SER A 35 0.57 10.07 5.41
CA SER A 35 0.91 10.02 3.98
C SER A 35 1.52 8.68 3.58
N THR A 36 2.37 8.08 4.45
CA THR A 36 2.92 6.74 4.22
C THR A 36 1.80 5.70 4.18
N ARG A 37 0.83 5.78 5.09
CA ARG A 37 -0.33 4.88 5.10
C ARG A 37 -1.20 5.01 3.84
N LEU A 38 -1.49 6.23 3.41
CA LEU A 38 -2.29 6.49 2.21
C LEU A 38 -1.59 5.98 0.93
N LEU A 39 -0.27 6.23 0.84
CA LEU A 39 0.54 5.75 -0.26
C LEU A 39 0.61 4.21 -0.28
N ALA A 40 0.81 3.58 0.89
CA ALA A 40 0.80 2.13 1.00
C ALA A 40 -0.54 1.54 0.57
N GLN A 41 -1.66 2.11 1.01
CA GLN A 41 -3.00 1.67 0.61
C GLN A 41 -3.22 1.81 -0.91
N THR A 42 -2.78 2.92 -1.49
CA THR A 42 -2.88 3.16 -2.94
C THR A 42 -2.01 2.18 -3.72
N THR A 43 -0.80 1.92 -3.22
CA THR A 43 0.15 0.97 -3.84
C THR A 43 -0.38 -0.46 -3.77
N LEU A 44 -0.87 -0.91 -2.61
CA LEU A 44 -1.54 -2.20 -2.45
C LEU A 44 -2.70 -2.34 -3.43
N ARG A 45 -3.57 -1.33 -3.52
CA ARG A 45 -4.69 -1.32 -4.46
C ARG A 45 -4.23 -1.42 -5.92
N ASN A 46 -3.15 -0.74 -6.30
CA ASN A 46 -2.59 -0.80 -7.65
C ASN A 46 -2.01 -2.18 -7.98
N VAL A 47 -1.26 -2.78 -7.06
CA VAL A 47 -0.68 -4.12 -7.26
C VAL A 47 -1.80 -5.17 -7.33
N LEU A 48 -2.78 -5.11 -6.43
CA LEU A 48 -3.92 -6.03 -6.41
C LEU A 48 -4.87 -5.83 -7.60
N GLY A 49 -4.95 -4.61 -8.15
CA GLY A 49 -5.73 -4.33 -9.36
C GLY A 49 -5.05 -4.81 -10.66
N THR A 50 -3.72 -4.93 -10.66
CA THR A 50 -2.94 -5.38 -11.83
C THR A 50 -2.64 -6.87 -11.82
N LYS A 51 -2.63 -7.52 -10.66
CA LYS A 51 -2.46 -8.98 -10.49
C LYS A 51 -3.78 -9.75 -10.50
N ASN A 52 -3.68 -11.01 -10.88
CA ASN A 52 -4.80 -11.96 -10.89
C ASN A 52 -4.97 -12.62 -9.51
N LEU A 53 -6.19 -13.10 -9.19
CA LEU A 53 -6.44 -13.73 -7.88
C LEU A 53 -5.53 -14.94 -7.63
N ALA A 54 -5.27 -15.73 -8.68
CA ALA A 54 -4.39 -16.89 -8.59
C ALA A 54 -2.94 -16.52 -8.24
N GLU A 55 -2.44 -15.39 -8.74
CA GLU A 55 -1.09 -14.90 -8.41
C GLU A 55 -0.99 -14.42 -6.96
N VAL A 56 -2.07 -13.81 -6.44
CA VAL A 56 -2.15 -13.35 -5.04
C VAL A 56 -2.24 -14.52 -4.06
N LEU A 57 -2.76 -15.67 -4.49
CA LEU A 57 -2.92 -16.87 -3.65
C LEU A 57 -1.72 -17.83 -3.73
N SER A 58 -0.88 -17.70 -4.75
CA SER A 58 0.27 -18.60 -4.99
C SER A 58 1.57 -18.11 -4.36
N ASP A 59 1.66 -16.83 -4.00
CA ASP A 59 2.69 -16.23 -3.12
C ASP A 59 2.21 -16.26 -1.66
#